data_AF-A0A832ASS2-F1
#
_entry.id   AF-A0A832ASS2-F1
#
_cell.length_a   1.000
_cell.length_b   1.000
_cell.length_c   1.000
_cell.angle_alpha   90.00
_cell.angle_beta   90.00
_cell.angle_gamma   90.00
#
_symmetry.space_group_name_H-M   'P 1'
#
loop_
_entity.id
_entity.type
_entity.pdbx_description
1 polymer ?
#
loop_
_entity_poly.entity_id
_entity_poly.type
_entity_poly.pdbx_seq_one_letter_code
_entity_poly.pdbx_strand_id
1 'polypeptide(L)'
;MKTKTASLLLLLVVIITFIVLKLQVLGNENSGFNRTTRYRLGKYDWARTVLGMHSDGDAQARYLDGSGPIALIVVKPDNISLDGKVLGEFAARISAITGRPVSLFNQESIQNGILSDMDMDKIVEATRRAYLPGSQDVFVMYAEDFEGEDNEVGRTYKEYGMVLSDRKLKSITENATQAMDDYVLSTMLHEFGHQIGLDHNNGKDCIMNEEVESPRKAYEFSGKYTPTDFCQQELDEIRQLKVKYQ
;
A
#
# COMPACT_ATOMS: atom_id res chain seq x y z
N MET A 1 -0.46 49.94 -12.67
CA MET A 1 -1.50 49.50 -11.71
C MET A 1 -2.30 48.29 -12.18
N LYS A 2 -2.82 48.24 -13.42
CA LYS A 2 -3.67 47.13 -13.90
C LYS A 2 -3.04 45.72 -13.85
N THR A 3 -1.74 45.59 -14.08
CA THR A 3 -1.03 44.30 -14.05
C THR A 3 -0.95 43.70 -12.64
N LYS A 4 -0.70 44.53 -11.61
CA LYS A 4 -0.63 44.06 -10.21
C LYS A 4 -1.97 43.53 -9.71
N THR A 5 -3.07 44.18 -10.08
CA THR A 5 -4.43 43.73 -9.72
C THR A 5 -4.79 42.42 -10.41
N ALA A 6 -4.45 42.26 -11.70
CA ALA A 6 -4.68 41.02 -12.43
C ALA A 6 -3.85 39.85 -11.87
N SER A 7 -2.58 40.08 -11.53
CA SER A 7 -1.73 39.06 -10.90
C SER A 7 -2.25 38.64 -9.51
N LEU A 8 -2.76 39.59 -8.72
CA LEU A 8 -3.34 39.28 -7.41
C LEU A 8 -4.62 38.45 -7.54
N LEU A 9 -5.51 38.80 -8.48
CA LEU A 9 -6.72 38.03 -8.75
C LEU A 9 -6.40 36.62 -9.21
N LEU A 10 -5.43 36.46 -10.12
CA LEU A 10 -4.98 35.15 -10.57
C LEU A 10 -4.45 34.30 -9.41
N LEU A 11 -3.59 34.88 -8.55
CA LEU A 11 -3.07 34.20 -7.37
C LEU A 11 -4.21 33.75 -6.44
N LEU A 12 -5.20 34.62 -6.22
CA LEU A 12 -6.34 34.32 -5.35
C LEU A 12 -7.20 33.19 -5.92
N VAL A 13 -7.44 33.17 -7.24
CA VAL A 13 -8.12 32.06 -7.92
C VAL A 13 -7.37 30.75 -7.74
N VAL A 14 -6.04 30.75 -7.89
CA VAL A 14 -5.21 29.55 -7.69
C VAL A 14 -5.30 29.04 -6.24
N ILE A 15 -5.20 29.94 -5.25
CA ILE A 15 -5.29 29.58 -3.83
C ILE A 15 -6.68 29.00 -3.51
N ILE A 16 -7.75 29.64 -3.95
CA ILE A 16 -9.12 29.14 -3.71
C ILE A 16 -9.31 27.77 -4.36
N THR A 17 -8.87 27.61 -5.61
CA THR A 17 -8.95 26.33 -6.32
C THR A 17 -8.20 25.24 -5.56
N PHE A 18 -6.99 25.53 -5.09
CA PHE A 18 -6.21 24.61 -4.28
C PHE A 18 -6.91 24.21 -2.98
N ILE A 19 -7.49 25.17 -2.24
CA ILE A 19 -8.24 24.90 -1.01
C ILE A 19 -9.45 24.01 -1.30
N VAL A 20 -10.23 24.32 -2.35
CA VAL A 20 -11.40 23.53 -2.74
C VAL A 20 -10.99 22.10 -3.10
N LEU A 21 -9.92 21.92 -3.88
CA LEU A 21 -9.41 20.59 -4.24
C LEU A 21 -8.99 19.79 -3.00
N LYS A 22 -8.26 20.43 -2.07
CA LYS A 22 -7.84 19.77 -0.83
C LYS A 22 -9.02 19.36 0.05
N LEU A 23 -10.03 20.22 0.16
CA LEU A 23 -11.27 19.90 0.88
C LEU A 23 -12.07 18.77 0.21
N GLN A 24 -12.03 18.66 -1.11
CA GLN A 24 -12.68 17.57 -1.84
C GLN A 24 -11.96 16.23 -1.64
N VAL A 25 -10.62 16.23 -1.69
CA VAL A 25 -9.79 15.03 -1.41
C VAL A 25 -10.08 14.50 0.00
N LEU A 26 -10.12 15.38 1.00
CA LEU A 26 -10.43 15.01 2.40
C LEU A 26 -11.93 14.81 2.66
N GLY A 27 -12.77 14.99 1.64
CA GLY A 27 -14.22 14.93 1.73
C GLY A 27 -14.77 13.52 1.56
N ASN A 28 -16.04 13.42 1.17
CA ASN A 28 -16.71 12.14 0.96
C ASN A 28 -16.10 11.37 -0.23
N GLU A 29 -15.69 10.11 0.00
CA GLU A 29 -15.18 9.19 -1.03
C GLU A 29 -16.15 8.96 -2.20
N ASN A 30 -17.45 9.08 -1.94
CA ASN A 30 -18.48 8.95 -2.96
C ASN A 30 -18.71 10.22 -3.80
N SER A 31 -17.97 11.30 -3.55
CA SER A 31 -18.08 12.53 -4.33
C SER A 31 -17.67 12.29 -5.78
N GLY A 32 -18.27 13.04 -6.72
CA GLY A 32 -17.89 12.96 -8.14
C GLY A 32 -16.41 13.25 -8.37
N PHE A 33 -15.80 14.11 -7.55
CA PHE A 33 -14.37 14.39 -7.58
C PHE A 33 -13.54 13.15 -7.19
N ASN A 34 -13.84 12.51 -6.05
CA ASN A 34 -13.10 11.32 -5.60
C ASN A 34 -13.31 10.13 -6.55
N ARG A 35 -14.50 10.00 -7.13
CA ARG A 35 -14.80 8.93 -8.09
C ARG A 35 -14.10 9.04 -9.44
N THR A 36 -13.60 10.21 -9.87
CA THR A 36 -12.99 10.37 -11.21
C THR A 36 -11.66 11.12 -11.21
N THR A 37 -11.58 12.22 -10.47
CA THR A 37 -10.44 13.14 -10.53
C THR A 37 -9.32 12.70 -9.60
N ARG A 38 -9.67 12.17 -8.40
CA ARG A 38 -8.70 11.64 -7.44
C ARG A 38 -7.82 10.55 -8.06
N TYR A 39 -8.43 9.60 -8.79
CA TYR A 39 -7.69 8.59 -9.57
C TYR A 39 -6.66 9.22 -10.53
N ARG A 40 -7.11 10.16 -11.38
CA ARG A 40 -6.24 10.78 -12.40
C ARG A 40 -5.09 11.58 -11.78
N LEU A 41 -5.36 12.29 -10.69
CA LEU A 41 -4.34 13.05 -9.97
C LEU A 41 -3.39 12.12 -9.20
N GLY A 42 -3.90 11.01 -8.66
CA GLY A 42 -3.14 9.97 -7.97
C GLY A 42 -2.04 9.34 -8.83
N LYS A 43 -2.08 9.49 -10.16
CA LYS A 43 -0.96 9.09 -11.04
C LYS A 43 0.34 9.86 -10.77
N TYR A 44 0.25 11.09 -10.25
CA TYR A 44 1.39 11.99 -10.11
C TYR A 44 1.84 12.14 -8.64
N ASP A 45 3.11 11.87 -8.37
CA ASP A 45 3.69 11.99 -7.01
C ASP A 45 3.47 13.38 -6.40
N TRP A 46 3.69 14.44 -7.19
CA TRP A 46 3.52 15.82 -6.70
C TRP A 46 2.08 16.08 -6.26
N ALA A 47 1.08 15.51 -6.96
CA ALA A 47 -0.31 15.74 -6.65
C ALA A 47 -0.65 15.05 -5.33
N ARG A 48 -0.18 13.80 -5.11
CA ARG A 48 -0.39 13.09 -3.85
C ARG A 48 0.21 13.84 -2.66
N THR A 49 1.46 14.26 -2.77
CA THR A 49 2.14 15.00 -1.70
C THR A 49 1.47 16.34 -1.41
N VAL A 50 1.11 17.11 -2.45
CA VAL A 50 0.57 18.48 -2.28
C VAL A 50 -0.89 18.47 -1.82
N LEU A 51 -1.68 17.51 -2.29
CA LEU A 51 -3.10 17.38 -1.93
C LEU A 51 -3.31 16.51 -0.68
N GLY A 52 -2.29 15.76 -0.24
CA GLY A 52 -2.39 14.84 0.90
C GLY A 52 -3.19 13.58 0.58
N MET A 53 -3.03 13.02 -0.64
CA MET A 53 -3.68 11.77 -1.05
C MET A 53 -2.82 10.59 -0.59
N HIS A 54 -3.08 10.14 0.64
CA HIS A 54 -2.35 9.07 1.32
C HIS A 54 -3.28 7.95 1.85
N SER A 55 -4.51 7.87 1.34
CA SER A 55 -5.47 6.82 1.69
C SER A 55 -5.30 5.60 0.79
N ASP A 56 -5.94 4.50 1.16
CA ASP A 56 -6.05 3.31 0.32
C ASP A 56 -6.64 3.67 -1.05
N GLY A 57 -6.13 3.03 -2.10
CA GLY A 57 -6.47 3.33 -3.49
C GLY A 57 -5.86 4.61 -4.07
N ASP A 58 -5.21 5.49 -3.30
CA ASP A 58 -4.60 6.72 -3.85
C ASP A 58 -3.41 6.44 -4.78
N ALA A 59 -2.80 5.26 -4.68
CA ALA A 59 -1.77 4.80 -5.60
C ALA A 59 -2.29 3.87 -6.70
N GLN A 60 -3.61 3.65 -6.79
CA GLN A 60 -4.20 2.77 -7.80
C GLN A 60 -3.73 3.11 -9.22
N ALA A 61 -3.83 4.38 -9.64
CA ALA A 61 -3.41 4.81 -10.97
C ALA A 61 -1.89 4.72 -11.17
N ARG A 62 -1.11 4.76 -10.09
CA ARG A 62 0.35 4.54 -10.16
C ARG A 62 0.61 3.08 -10.53
N TYR A 63 0.02 2.13 -9.82
CA TYR A 63 0.34 0.72 -10.04
C TYR A 63 -0.33 0.12 -11.28
N LEU A 64 -1.61 0.42 -11.50
CA LEU A 64 -2.41 -0.22 -12.55
C LEU A 64 -2.23 0.45 -13.94
N ASP A 65 -1.99 1.76 -13.97
CA ASP A 65 -1.89 2.59 -15.19
C ASP A 65 -0.50 3.23 -15.40
N GLY A 66 0.43 2.93 -14.50
CA GLY A 66 1.79 3.44 -14.54
C GLY A 66 2.60 2.86 -15.69
N SER A 67 3.47 3.67 -16.27
CA SER A 67 4.51 3.23 -17.20
C SER A 67 5.85 3.12 -16.46
N GLY A 68 6.50 1.95 -16.50
CA GLY A 68 7.83 1.74 -15.93
C GLY A 68 7.93 0.51 -15.02
N PRO A 69 9.11 0.15 -14.53
CA PRO A 69 9.25 -0.92 -13.54
C PRO A 69 8.66 -0.50 -12.18
N ILE A 70 8.34 -1.48 -11.34
CA ILE A 70 8.01 -1.30 -9.92
C ILE A 70 9.24 -1.68 -9.10
N ALA A 71 9.61 -0.84 -8.14
CA ALA A 71 10.64 -1.14 -7.16
C ALA A 71 9.97 -1.68 -5.89
N LEU A 72 10.14 -2.96 -5.60
CA LEU A 72 9.75 -3.55 -4.33
C LEU A 72 10.90 -3.34 -3.34
N ILE A 73 10.68 -2.46 -2.37
CA ILE A 73 11.70 -2.06 -1.40
C ILE A 73 11.35 -2.66 -0.06
N VAL A 74 12.16 -3.61 0.39
CA VAL A 74 11.94 -4.34 1.64
C VAL A 74 12.91 -3.81 2.69
N VAL A 75 12.36 -3.34 3.81
CA VAL A 75 13.12 -2.83 4.94
C VAL A 75 12.83 -3.68 6.16
N LYS A 76 13.87 -4.22 6.79
CA LYS A 76 13.76 -5.09 7.97
C LYS A 76 14.94 -4.91 8.94
N PRO A 77 14.80 -5.28 10.23
CA PRO A 77 15.93 -5.37 11.13
C PRO A 77 16.86 -6.54 10.80
N ASP A 78 18.12 -6.46 11.23
CA ASP A 78 19.18 -7.45 10.93
C ASP A 78 18.88 -8.85 11.50
N ASN A 79 18.22 -8.92 12.65
CA ASN A 79 17.88 -10.17 13.35
C ASN A 79 16.53 -10.76 12.95
N ILE A 80 15.78 -10.10 12.06
CA ILE A 80 14.54 -10.63 11.51
C ILE A 80 14.82 -11.13 10.10
N SER A 81 14.49 -12.41 9.87
CA SER A 81 14.62 -13.04 8.56
C SER A 81 13.27 -13.01 7.86
N LEU A 82 13.28 -12.59 6.60
CA LEU A 82 12.16 -12.71 5.68
C LEU A 82 12.64 -13.52 4.49
N ASP A 83 11.97 -14.63 4.19
CA ASP A 83 12.41 -15.55 3.13
C ASP A 83 12.39 -14.83 1.77
N GLY A 84 13.53 -14.86 1.07
CA GLY A 84 13.65 -14.33 -0.28
C GLY A 84 12.72 -15.01 -1.29
N LYS A 85 12.33 -16.27 -1.05
CA LYS A 85 11.32 -16.97 -1.84
C LYS A 85 9.97 -16.28 -1.72
N VAL A 86 9.51 -15.96 -0.51
CA VAL A 86 8.25 -15.24 -0.24
C VAL A 86 8.24 -13.88 -0.92
N LEU A 87 9.35 -13.14 -0.85
CA LEU A 87 9.49 -11.85 -1.53
C LEU A 87 9.46 -11.97 -3.06
N GLY A 88 10.13 -12.98 -3.63
CA GLY A 88 10.08 -13.25 -5.06
C GLY A 88 8.67 -13.63 -5.53
N GLU A 89 7.96 -14.39 -4.71
CA GLU A 89 6.58 -14.79 -4.90
C GLU A 89 5.61 -13.61 -4.84
N PHE A 90 5.80 -12.68 -3.92
CA PHE A 90 5.05 -11.43 -3.85
C PHE A 90 5.32 -10.55 -5.08
N ALA A 91 6.58 -10.36 -5.46
CA ALA A 91 6.98 -9.61 -6.64
C ALA A 91 6.37 -10.19 -7.93
N ALA A 92 6.32 -11.53 -8.05
CA ALA A 92 5.71 -12.20 -9.20
C ALA A 92 4.20 -11.90 -9.31
N ARG A 93 3.48 -11.86 -8.19
CA ARG A 93 2.04 -11.58 -8.15
C ARG A 93 1.73 -10.12 -8.46
N ILE A 94 2.50 -9.17 -7.89
CA ILE A 94 2.43 -7.75 -8.29
C ILE A 94 2.68 -7.61 -9.79
N SER A 95 3.70 -8.29 -10.32
CA SER A 95 4.03 -8.26 -11.75
C SER A 95 2.88 -8.77 -12.61
N ALA A 96 2.23 -9.88 -12.21
CA ALA A 96 1.08 -10.43 -12.91
C ALA A 96 -0.13 -9.48 -12.91
N ILE A 97 -0.42 -8.84 -11.78
CA ILE A 97 -1.54 -7.90 -11.62
C ILE A 97 -1.32 -6.63 -12.43
N THR A 98 -0.12 -6.06 -12.33
CA THR A 98 0.21 -4.76 -12.93
C THR A 98 0.64 -4.90 -14.39
N GLY A 99 1.07 -6.09 -14.82
CA GLY A 99 1.64 -6.35 -16.14
C GLY A 99 3.04 -5.77 -16.30
N ARG A 100 3.76 -5.53 -15.19
CA ARG A 100 5.01 -4.74 -15.17
C ARG A 100 6.12 -5.46 -14.42
N PRO A 101 7.39 -5.30 -14.86
CA PRO A 101 8.51 -5.91 -14.16
C PRO A 101 8.67 -5.31 -12.76
N VAL A 102 8.90 -6.18 -11.77
CA VAL A 102 9.16 -5.81 -10.38
C VAL A 102 10.62 -6.11 -10.06
N SER A 103 11.35 -5.11 -9.55
CA SER A 103 12.73 -5.25 -9.08
C SER A 103 12.75 -5.24 -7.56
N LEU A 104 13.35 -6.25 -6.95
CA LEU A 104 13.45 -6.37 -5.50
C LEU A 104 14.73 -5.69 -4.98
N PHE A 105 14.58 -4.83 -3.99
CA PHE A 105 15.66 -4.16 -3.26
C PHE A 105 15.50 -4.46 -1.78
N ASN A 106 16.45 -5.21 -1.21
CA ASN A 106 16.47 -5.50 0.23
C ASN A 106 17.39 -4.50 0.93
N GLN A 107 16.88 -3.88 1.98
CA GLN A 107 17.63 -2.97 2.82
C GLN A 107 17.51 -3.38 4.28
N GLU A 108 18.65 -3.75 4.88
CA GLU A 108 18.76 -4.01 6.30
C GLU A 108 19.15 -2.69 6.98
N SER A 109 18.17 -1.95 7.52
CA SER A 109 18.45 -0.60 8.01
C SER A 109 17.49 -0.05 9.05
N ILE A 110 16.71 -0.90 9.72
CA ILE A 110 15.83 -0.42 10.79
C ILE A 110 16.24 -1.00 12.12
N GLN A 111 16.19 -0.15 13.15
CA GLN A 111 16.39 -0.62 14.52
C GLN A 111 15.23 -1.53 14.89
N ASN A 112 15.53 -2.54 15.72
CA ASN A 112 14.49 -3.35 16.33
C ASN A 112 13.56 -2.51 17.19
N GLY A 113 12.31 -2.95 17.26
CA GLY A 113 11.29 -2.37 18.12
C GLY A 113 9.97 -2.14 17.41
N ILE A 114 9.10 -1.42 18.12
CA ILE A 114 7.78 -1.02 17.66
C ILE A 114 7.93 0.23 16.79
N LEU A 115 7.55 0.15 15.52
CA LEU A 115 7.60 1.30 14.61
C LEU A 115 6.39 2.21 14.78
N SER A 116 6.64 3.50 15.01
CA SER A 116 5.61 4.56 14.89
C SER A 116 5.50 5.06 13.44
N ASP A 117 4.42 5.79 13.12
CA ASP A 117 4.27 6.49 11.83
C ASP A 117 5.44 7.44 11.54
N MET A 118 5.99 8.08 12.58
CA MET A 118 7.14 8.97 12.46
C MET A 118 8.42 8.21 12.09
N ASP A 119 8.59 6.99 12.61
CA ASP A 119 9.75 6.17 12.28
C ASP A 119 9.66 5.66 10.85
N MET A 120 8.47 5.22 10.42
CA MET A 120 8.20 4.83 9.04
C MET A 120 8.46 6.00 8.06
N ASP A 121 8.11 7.24 8.43
CA ASP A 121 8.39 8.42 7.60
C ASP A 121 9.90 8.62 7.40
N LYS A 122 10.69 8.50 8.47
CA LYS A 122 12.15 8.64 8.41
C LYS A 122 12.78 7.52 7.57
N ILE A 123 12.29 6.30 7.69
CA ILE A 123 12.74 5.13 6.93
C ILE A 123 12.52 5.38 5.44
N VAL A 124 11.28 5.73 5.06
CA VAL A 124 10.93 6.00 3.67
C VAL A 124 11.74 7.16 3.10
N GLU A 125 11.90 8.26 3.85
CA GLU A 125 12.71 9.40 3.39
C GLU A 125 14.18 9.02 3.17
N ALA A 126 14.77 8.26 4.08
CA ALA A 126 16.15 7.78 3.96
C ALA A 126 16.31 6.86 2.73
N THR A 127 15.39 5.91 2.55
CA THR A 127 15.45 4.93 1.46
C THR A 127 15.15 5.54 0.09
N ARG A 128 14.15 6.42 -0.03
CA ARG A 128 13.85 7.11 -1.30
C ARG A 128 15.01 7.94 -1.82
N ARG A 129 15.77 8.57 -0.92
CA ARG A 129 17.00 9.29 -1.29
C ARG A 129 18.08 8.39 -1.87
N ALA A 130 18.14 7.13 -1.44
CA ALA A 130 19.20 6.20 -1.81
C ALA A 130 18.93 5.47 -3.13
N TYR A 131 17.67 5.09 -3.42
CA TYR A 131 17.40 4.15 -4.50
C TYR A 131 17.00 4.82 -5.81
N LEU A 132 15.87 5.53 -5.94
CA LEU A 132 15.40 5.94 -7.28
C LEU A 132 14.37 7.10 -7.27
N PRO A 133 14.76 8.35 -7.59
CA PRO A 133 13.82 9.45 -7.84
C PRO A 133 12.88 9.12 -9.01
N GLY A 134 11.57 9.13 -8.78
CA GLY A 134 10.55 8.91 -9.80
C GLY A 134 10.25 7.45 -10.16
N SER A 135 10.83 6.49 -9.43
CA SER A 135 10.39 5.09 -9.52
C SER A 135 9.02 4.90 -8.86
N GLN A 136 8.33 3.83 -9.23
CA GLN A 136 7.09 3.44 -8.59
C GLN A 136 7.41 2.40 -7.53
N ASP A 137 7.47 2.86 -6.29
CA ASP A 137 7.92 2.07 -5.16
C ASP A 137 6.76 1.45 -4.40
N VAL A 138 6.90 0.17 -4.03
CA VAL A 138 6.10 -0.53 -3.02
C VAL A 138 7.03 -0.80 -1.86
N PHE A 139 6.79 -0.15 -0.71
CA PHE A 139 7.57 -0.38 0.51
C PHE A 139 6.96 -1.49 1.34
N VAL A 140 7.79 -2.44 1.76
CA VAL A 140 7.44 -3.47 2.75
C VAL A 140 8.35 -3.27 3.95
N MET A 141 7.77 -2.81 5.07
CA MET A 141 8.47 -2.67 6.34
C MET A 141 8.15 -3.89 7.21
N TYR A 142 9.10 -4.82 7.33
CA TYR A 142 8.93 -6.01 8.14
C TYR A 142 9.60 -5.77 9.50
N ALA A 143 8.80 -5.42 10.50
CA ALA A 143 9.27 -4.96 11.81
C ALA A 143 8.99 -5.98 12.91
N GLU A 144 9.59 -5.79 14.09
CA GLU A 144 9.21 -6.58 15.27
C GLU A 144 7.73 -6.36 15.60
N ASP A 145 7.30 -5.10 15.61
CA ASP A 145 5.90 -4.70 15.67
C ASP A 145 5.72 -3.24 15.18
N PHE A 146 4.48 -2.75 15.19
CA PHE A 146 4.15 -1.36 14.86
C PHE A 146 3.04 -0.80 15.76
N GLU A 147 2.98 0.53 15.89
CA GLU A 147 1.85 1.21 16.53
C GLU A 147 0.61 1.09 15.63
N GLY A 148 -0.45 0.49 16.14
CA GLY A 148 -1.69 0.18 15.42
C GLY A 148 -2.66 -0.59 16.32
N GLU A 149 -3.70 -1.19 15.73
CA GLU A 149 -4.61 -2.02 16.52
C GLU A 149 -3.90 -3.31 16.99
N ASP A 150 -4.21 -3.75 18.22
CA ASP A 150 -3.57 -4.91 18.84
C ASP A 150 -3.69 -6.19 17.99
N ASN A 151 -4.75 -6.27 17.17
CA ASN A 151 -5.10 -7.45 16.39
C ASN A 151 -4.75 -7.34 14.90
N GLU A 152 -4.04 -6.32 14.43
CA GLU A 152 -3.64 -6.22 13.01
C GLU A 152 -2.25 -6.83 12.79
N VAL A 153 -2.12 -7.81 11.89
CA VAL A 153 -0.80 -8.38 11.52
C VAL A 153 -0.03 -7.54 10.51
N GLY A 154 -0.75 -6.71 9.76
CA GLY A 154 -0.23 -5.74 8.82
C GLY A 154 -1.16 -4.55 8.70
N ARG A 155 -0.66 -3.47 8.10
CA ARG A 155 -1.49 -2.34 7.64
C ARG A 155 -0.82 -1.61 6.50
N THR A 156 -1.62 -0.87 5.73
CA THR A 156 -1.10 0.10 4.78
C THR A 156 -0.38 1.24 5.51
N TYR A 157 0.67 1.73 4.87
CA TYR A 157 1.41 2.91 5.27
C TYR A 157 1.40 3.90 4.11
N LYS A 158 0.47 4.87 4.23
CA LYS A 158 0.11 5.77 3.14
C LYS A 158 -0.26 4.96 1.88
N GLU A 159 -0.18 5.57 0.71
CA GLU A 159 -0.58 4.94 -0.54
C GLU A 159 0.46 3.96 -1.12
N TYR A 160 1.69 3.95 -0.59
CA TYR A 160 2.83 3.28 -1.24
C TYR A 160 3.57 2.27 -0.37
N GLY A 161 3.20 2.16 0.91
CA GLY A 161 3.91 1.30 1.85
C GLY A 161 2.96 0.39 2.61
N MET A 162 3.54 -0.63 3.20
CA MET A 162 2.88 -1.50 4.17
C MET A 162 3.87 -1.81 5.28
N VAL A 163 3.34 -2.05 6.47
CA VAL A 163 4.11 -2.53 7.62
C VAL A 163 3.51 -3.83 8.11
N LEU A 164 4.36 -4.80 8.42
CA LEU A 164 3.99 -6.12 8.91
C LEU A 164 4.69 -6.38 10.26
N SER A 165 3.99 -7.07 11.16
CA SER A 165 4.47 -7.39 12.50
C SER A 165 4.95 -8.83 12.58
N ASP A 166 6.27 -9.02 12.67
CA ASP A 166 6.90 -10.33 12.85
C ASP A 166 6.41 -11.02 14.13
N ARG A 167 6.26 -10.26 15.22
CA ARG A 167 5.77 -10.80 16.51
C ARG A 167 4.36 -11.35 16.39
N LYS A 168 3.43 -10.59 15.78
CA LYS A 168 2.04 -11.02 15.64
C LYS A 168 1.91 -12.19 14.65
N LEU A 169 2.66 -12.17 13.55
CA LEU A 169 2.70 -13.27 12.58
C LEU A 169 3.29 -14.57 13.17
N LYS A 170 4.31 -14.47 14.03
CA LYS A 170 4.84 -15.63 14.78
C LYS A 170 3.85 -16.17 15.80
N SER A 171 3.11 -15.29 16.47
CA SER A 171 2.09 -15.68 17.45
C SER A 171 0.99 -16.55 16.82
N ILE A 172 0.52 -16.18 15.62
CA ILE A 172 -0.52 -16.94 14.91
C ILE A 172 -0.01 -18.27 14.33
N THR A 173 1.27 -18.32 14.00
CA THR A 173 1.89 -19.50 13.36
C THR A 173 2.66 -20.37 14.36
N GLU A 174 2.58 -20.10 15.67
CA GLU A 174 3.33 -20.82 16.70
C GLU A 174 3.11 -22.34 16.64
N ASN A 175 1.88 -22.78 16.38
CA ASN A 175 1.52 -24.19 16.26
C ASN A 175 1.64 -24.77 14.83
N ALA A 176 1.98 -23.93 13.85
CA ALA A 176 2.08 -24.29 12.44
C ALA A 176 3.13 -23.42 11.73
N THR A 177 4.38 -23.47 12.23
CA THR A 177 5.45 -22.56 11.78
C THR A 177 5.76 -22.67 10.28
N GLN A 178 5.47 -23.82 9.67
CA GLN A 178 5.56 -24.01 8.22
C GLN A 178 4.60 -23.13 7.40
N ALA A 179 3.57 -22.56 8.02
CA ALA A 179 2.61 -21.67 7.37
C ALA A 179 3.03 -20.17 7.46
N MET A 180 4.12 -19.85 8.15
CA MET A 180 4.57 -18.46 8.34
C MET A 180 4.74 -17.72 7.01
N ASP A 181 5.36 -18.37 6.03
CA ASP A 181 5.61 -17.81 4.71
C ASP A 181 4.32 -17.49 3.95
N ASP A 182 3.33 -18.38 4.01
CA ASP A 182 2.02 -18.19 3.39
C ASP A 182 1.27 -17.02 4.03
N TYR A 183 1.38 -16.88 5.36
CA TYR A 183 0.79 -15.77 6.10
C TYR A 183 1.43 -14.43 5.76
N VAL A 184 2.76 -14.36 5.76
CA VAL A 184 3.48 -13.14 5.38
C VAL A 184 3.11 -12.73 3.95
N LEU A 185 3.09 -13.68 3.02
CA LEU A 185 2.70 -13.45 1.64
C LEU A 185 1.26 -12.96 1.53
N SER A 186 0.32 -13.61 2.20
CA SER A 186 -1.10 -13.23 2.23
C SER A 186 -1.27 -11.82 2.75
N THR A 187 -0.64 -11.47 3.87
CA THR A 187 -0.70 -10.12 4.43
C THR A 187 -0.13 -9.09 3.45
N MET A 188 1.04 -9.32 2.86
CA MET A 188 1.60 -8.37 1.88
C MET A 188 0.68 -8.15 0.67
N LEU A 189 0.03 -9.21 0.17
CA LEU A 189 -0.92 -9.11 -0.93
C LEU A 189 -2.22 -8.40 -0.52
N HIS A 190 -2.69 -8.60 0.72
CA HIS A 190 -3.84 -7.91 1.28
C HIS A 190 -3.60 -6.39 1.31
N GLU A 191 -2.49 -5.97 1.92
CA GLU A 191 -2.12 -4.55 1.98
C GLU A 191 -1.90 -3.96 0.59
N PHE A 192 -1.29 -4.72 -0.33
CA PHE A 192 -1.17 -4.28 -1.72
C PHE A 192 -2.53 -4.11 -2.39
N GLY A 193 -3.50 -4.98 -2.10
CA GLY A 193 -4.89 -4.87 -2.54
C GLY A 193 -5.52 -3.55 -2.13
N HIS A 194 -5.36 -3.15 -0.87
CA HIS A 194 -5.80 -1.83 -0.39
C HIS A 194 -5.09 -0.69 -1.10
N GLN A 195 -3.77 -0.77 -1.32
CA GLN A 195 -3.03 0.26 -2.06
C GLN A 195 -3.54 0.46 -3.51
N ILE A 196 -4.03 -0.61 -4.16
CA ILE A 196 -4.66 -0.55 -5.48
C ILE A 196 -6.17 -0.29 -5.42
N GLY A 197 -6.73 -0.05 -4.23
CA GLY A 197 -8.11 0.38 -4.04
C GLY A 197 -9.13 -0.75 -4.04
N LEU A 198 -8.74 -1.95 -3.64
CA LEU A 198 -9.69 -3.02 -3.30
C LEU A 198 -10.19 -2.82 -1.87
N ASP A 199 -11.51 -2.92 -1.71
CA ASP A 199 -12.15 -2.97 -0.40
C ASP A 199 -12.20 -4.42 0.11
N HIS A 200 -12.46 -4.58 1.41
CA HIS A 200 -12.70 -5.90 1.97
C HIS A 200 -13.91 -6.58 1.32
N ASN A 201 -13.84 -7.91 1.20
CA ASN A 201 -14.93 -8.74 0.72
C ASN A 201 -15.26 -9.90 1.67
N ASN A 202 -16.40 -10.55 1.44
CA ASN A 202 -16.89 -11.67 2.27
C ASN A 202 -16.41 -13.04 1.76
N GLY A 203 -15.59 -13.08 0.70
CA GLY A 203 -15.13 -14.32 0.08
C GLY A 203 -14.08 -14.99 0.96
N LYS A 204 -14.33 -16.21 1.43
CA LYS A 204 -13.43 -16.84 2.39
C LYS A 204 -12.07 -17.22 1.79
N ASP A 205 -12.06 -17.60 0.52
CA ASP A 205 -10.83 -17.98 -0.18
C ASP A 205 -10.18 -16.79 -0.91
N CYS A 206 -10.53 -15.56 -0.50
CA CYS A 206 -10.12 -14.33 -1.15
C CYS A 206 -9.15 -13.56 -0.25
N ILE A 207 -8.15 -12.91 -0.85
CA ILE A 207 -7.09 -12.22 -0.10
C ILE A 207 -7.65 -11.04 0.67
N MET A 208 -8.57 -10.27 0.10
CA MET A 208 -9.21 -9.11 0.70
C MET A 208 -10.31 -9.48 1.71
N ASN A 209 -10.31 -10.70 2.23
CA ASN A 209 -11.17 -11.03 3.36
C ASN A 209 -10.62 -10.40 4.65
N GLU A 210 -11.46 -9.71 5.43
CA GLU A 210 -11.08 -9.08 6.71
C GLU A 210 -10.44 -10.07 7.70
N GLU A 211 -10.76 -11.38 7.60
CA GLU A 211 -10.18 -12.39 8.46
C GLU A 211 -8.67 -12.60 8.23
N VAL A 212 -8.11 -12.16 7.09
CA VAL A 212 -6.66 -12.20 6.80
C VAL A 212 -5.87 -11.23 7.67
N GLU A 213 -6.47 -10.12 8.08
CA GLU A 213 -5.80 -9.09 8.90
C GLU A 213 -5.75 -9.46 10.39
N SER A 214 -6.59 -10.40 10.85
CA SER A 214 -6.82 -10.66 12.27
C SER A 214 -6.33 -12.03 12.76
N PRO A 215 -5.36 -12.11 13.69
CA PRO A 215 -4.85 -13.31 14.32
C PRO A 215 -5.89 -14.30 14.84
N ARG A 216 -6.92 -13.77 15.51
CA ARG A 216 -7.90 -14.59 16.21
C ARG A 216 -8.87 -15.26 15.24
N LYS A 217 -9.25 -14.55 14.18
CA LYS A 217 -10.12 -15.09 13.13
C LYS A 217 -9.33 -16.01 12.21
N ALA A 218 -8.08 -15.64 11.89
CA ALA A 218 -7.15 -16.44 11.12
C ALA A 218 -6.98 -17.86 11.69
N TYR A 219 -6.84 -18.04 13.01
CA TYR A 219 -6.76 -19.39 13.62
C TYR A 219 -8.06 -20.21 13.49
N GLU A 220 -9.24 -19.57 13.61
CA GLU A 220 -10.55 -20.23 13.43
C GLU A 220 -10.81 -20.59 11.96
N PHE A 221 -10.21 -19.83 11.05
CA PHE A 221 -10.34 -19.95 9.61
C PHE A 221 -9.34 -20.91 8.97
N SER A 222 -8.08 -20.85 9.40
CA SER A 222 -6.93 -21.41 8.72
C SER A 222 -6.46 -22.75 9.27
N GLY A 223 -7.37 -23.59 9.77
CA GLY A 223 -7.01 -24.98 10.10
C GLY A 223 -6.23 -25.70 8.98
N LYS A 224 -6.18 -25.15 7.75
CA LYS A 224 -5.20 -25.48 6.69
C LYS A 224 -4.98 -24.48 5.54
N TYR A 225 -5.70 -23.35 5.41
CA TYR A 225 -5.63 -22.50 4.20
C TYR A 225 -5.63 -21.00 4.54
N THR A 226 -4.54 -20.32 4.13
CA THR A 226 -4.46 -18.85 4.02
C THR A 226 -4.35 -18.54 2.53
N PRO A 227 -5.20 -17.67 1.95
CA PRO A 227 -5.15 -17.38 0.53
C PRO A 227 -3.84 -16.67 0.17
N THR A 228 -3.09 -17.22 -0.80
CA THR A 228 -1.84 -16.63 -1.28
C THR A 228 -1.94 -16.10 -2.70
N ASP A 229 -3.15 -16.05 -3.27
CA ASP A 229 -3.46 -15.45 -4.57
C ASP A 229 -4.81 -14.72 -4.53
N PHE A 230 -4.91 -13.63 -5.31
CA PHE A 230 -6.20 -12.95 -5.49
C PHE A 230 -7.22 -13.88 -6.13
N CYS A 231 -8.40 -13.96 -5.54
CA CYS A 231 -9.47 -14.79 -6.05
C CYS A 231 -10.11 -14.17 -7.32
N GLN A 232 -10.93 -14.93 -8.04
CA GLN A 232 -11.51 -14.46 -9.30
C GLN A 232 -12.33 -13.17 -9.13
N GLN A 233 -13.06 -13.02 -8.03
CA GLN A 233 -13.81 -11.79 -7.74
C GLN A 233 -12.90 -10.56 -7.69
N GLU A 234 -11.78 -10.65 -6.97
CA GLU A 234 -10.80 -9.57 -6.83
C GLU A 234 -10.11 -9.27 -8.15
N LEU A 235 -9.77 -10.31 -8.92
CA LEU A 235 -9.20 -10.16 -10.25
C LEU A 235 -10.18 -9.44 -11.20
N ASP A 236 -11.47 -9.74 -11.12
CA ASP A 236 -12.51 -9.04 -11.90
C ASP A 236 -12.65 -7.58 -11.47
N GLU A 237 -12.57 -7.29 -10.17
CA GLU A 237 -12.56 -5.93 -9.65
C GLU A 237 -11.34 -5.14 -10.12
N ILE A 238 -10.13 -5.71 -10.02
CA ILE A 238 -8.89 -5.13 -10.56
C ILE A 238 -9.04 -4.80 -12.05
N ARG A 239 -9.68 -5.68 -12.85
CA ARG A 239 -9.93 -5.41 -14.28
C ARG A 239 -10.90 -4.25 -14.47
N GLN A 240 -11.97 -4.17 -13.68
CA GLN A 240 -12.91 -3.05 -13.75
C GLN A 240 -12.24 -1.73 -13.37
N LEU A 241 -11.38 -1.76 -12.34
CA LEU A 241 -10.57 -0.64 -11.90
C LEU A 241 -9.65 -0.12 -13.02
N LYS A 242 -9.09 -1.00 -13.87
CA LYS A 242 -8.31 -0.61 -15.05
C LYS A 242 -9.15 0.01 -16.17
N VAL A 243 -10.37 -0.50 -16.40
CA VAL A 243 -11.23 -0.04 -17.51
C VAL A 243 -11.93 1.28 -17.19
N LYS A 244 -12.34 1.48 -15.93
CA LYS A 244 -13.18 2.61 -15.50
C LYS A 244 -12.54 3.99 -15.75
N TYR A 245 -11.22 4.04 -15.91
CA TYR A 245 -10.47 5.29 -15.96
C TYR A 245 -9.63 5.51 -17.23
N GLN A 246 -9.70 4.58 -18.18
CA GLN A 246 -9.23 4.78 -19.57
C GLN A 246 -10.21 5.69 -20.33
#